data_AF-X1LX76-F1
#
_entry.id   AF-X1LX76-F1
#
_cell.length_a   1.000
_cell.length_b   1.000
_cell.length_c   1.000
_cell.angle_alpha   90.00
_cell.angle_beta   90.00
_cell.angle_gamma   90.00
#
_symmetry.space_group_name_H-M   'P 1'
#
loop_
_entity.id
_entity.type
_entity.pdbx_description
1 polymer ?
#
loop_
_entity_poly.entity_id
_entity_poly.type
_entity_poly.pdbx_seq_one_letter_code
_entity_poly.pdbx_strand_id
1 'polypeptide(L)'
;MVGKFTEQMAPYLPEFKYDPTEARFIGSPIDLIVFPGLARGDPEEIVIMEIKTGKNCQLTPQERKIRQLIEDGMVRWELLQKPAEGEG
;
A
#
# COMPACT_ATOMS: atom_id res chain seq x y z
N MET A 1 -10.82 -17.93 -1.55
CA MET A 1 -10.79 -17.09 -2.77
C MET A 1 -12.09 -16.28 -2.84
N VAL A 2 -12.35 -15.45 -1.83
CA VAL A 2 -13.52 -14.54 -1.72
C VAL A 2 -13.09 -13.12 -1.30
N GLY A 3 -11.87 -12.94 -0.76
CA GLY A 3 -11.30 -11.61 -0.40
C GLY A 3 -10.94 -10.70 -1.58
N LYS A 4 -10.60 -11.27 -2.75
CA LYS A 4 -10.18 -10.48 -3.93
C LYS A 4 -11.22 -9.50 -4.47
N PHE A 5 -12.51 -9.71 -4.19
CA PHE A 5 -13.58 -8.86 -4.73
C PHE A 5 -13.85 -7.63 -3.84
N THR A 6 -13.56 -7.71 -2.54
CA THR A 6 -13.75 -6.59 -1.60
C THR A 6 -12.56 -5.63 -1.61
N GLU A 7 -11.35 -6.16 -1.82
CA GLU A 7 -10.10 -5.39 -1.95
C GLU A 7 -10.12 -4.38 -3.10
N GLN A 8 -10.73 -4.72 -4.24
CA GLN A 8 -10.90 -3.79 -5.37
C GLN A 8 -11.94 -2.70 -5.12
N MET A 9 -12.82 -2.88 -4.12
CA MET A 9 -13.85 -1.91 -3.77
C MET A 9 -13.44 -0.97 -2.63
N ALA A 10 -12.26 -1.18 -2.03
CA ALA A 10 -11.77 -0.36 -0.94
C ALA A 10 -11.72 1.15 -1.24
N PRO A 11 -11.41 1.61 -2.47
CA PRO A 11 -11.46 3.04 -2.78
C PRO A 11 -12.87 3.65 -2.78
N TYR A 12 -13.92 2.83 -2.71
CA TYR A 12 -15.32 3.27 -2.61
C TYR A 12 -15.90 3.13 -1.20
N LEU A 13 -15.10 2.68 -0.22
CA LEU A 13 -15.51 2.69 1.17
C LEU A 13 -15.59 4.15 1.65
N PRO A 14 -16.65 4.56 2.37
CA PRO A 14 -16.78 5.92 2.89
C PRO A 14 -15.58 6.39 3.72
N GLU A 15 -14.87 5.44 4.32
CA GLU A 15 -13.70 5.67 5.17
C GLU A 15 -12.39 5.82 4.37
N PHE A 16 -12.38 5.57 3.07
CA PHE A 16 -11.21 5.76 2.21
C PHE A 16 -11.03 7.25 1.90
N LYS A 17 -10.10 7.88 2.63
CA LYS A 17 -9.89 9.34 2.59
C LYS A 17 -8.99 9.81 1.45
N TYR A 18 -8.48 8.90 0.63
CA TYR A 18 -7.47 9.21 -0.38
C TYR A 18 -8.05 9.18 -1.79
N ASP A 19 -7.37 9.83 -2.72
CA ASP A 19 -7.69 9.71 -4.14
C ASP A 19 -7.39 8.27 -4.61
N PRO A 20 -8.36 7.54 -5.17
CA PRO A 20 -8.15 6.19 -5.71
C PRO A 20 -7.02 6.09 -6.75
N THR A 21 -6.77 7.16 -7.52
CA THR A 21 -5.72 7.23 -8.55
C THR A 21 -4.31 7.32 -7.96
N GLU A 22 -4.20 7.67 -6.68
CA GLU A 22 -2.96 7.77 -5.92
C GLU A 22 -2.64 6.48 -5.14
N ALA A 23 -3.54 5.49 -5.17
CA ALA A 23 -3.36 4.20 -4.52
C ALA A 23 -2.83 3.13 -5.49
N ARG A 24 -1.95 2.25 -4.99
CA ARG A 24 -1.38 1.11 -5.72
C ARG A 24 -1.62 -0.16 -4.91
N PHE A 25 -2.23 -1.15 -5.55
CA PHE A 25 -2.44 -2.46 -4.94
C PHE A 25 -1.17 -3.31 -5.01
N ILE A 26 -0.83 -3.96 -3.89
CA ILE A 26 0.25 -4.93 -3.74
C ILE A 26 -0.34 -6.32 -3.49
N GLY A 27 -1.18 -6.44 -2.46
CA GLY A 27 -1.69 -7.71 -1.95
C GLY A 27 -0.84 -8.30 -0.81
N SER A 28 -1.19 -9.51 -0.37
CA SER A 28 -0.60 -10.13 0.84
C SER A 28 0.94 -10.01 0.95
N PRO A 29 1.47 -9.56 2.11
CA PRO A 29 0.79 -9.34 3.38
C PRO A 29 0.23 -7.91 3.63
N ILE A 30 0.26 -7.02 2.63
CA ILE A 30 -0.25 -5.64 2.75
C ILE A 30 -1.00 -5.24 1.49
N ASP A 31 -2.24 -4.79 1.61
CA ASP A 31 -3.08 -4.54 0.43
C ASP A 31 -2.62 -3.37 -0.46
N LEU A 32 -2.33 -2.19 0.11
CA LEU A 32 -2.12 -0.96 -0.65
C LEU A 32 -0.88 -0.16 -0.20
N ILE A 33 -0.29 0.57 -1.14
CA ILE A 33 0.46 1.81 -0.87
C ILE A 33 -0.29 2.98 -1.48
N VAL A 34 -0.45 4.06 -0.73
CA VAL A 34 -1.05 5.31 -1.21
C VAL A 34 -0.02 6.42 -1.19
N PHE A 35 -0.05 7.28 -2.20
CA PHE A 35 0.85 8.42 -2.35
C PHE A 35 0.07 9.74 -2.38
N PRO A 36 -0.41 10.24 -1.22
CA PRO A 36 -1.13 11.49 -1.15
C PRO A 36 -0.38 12.62 -1.87
N GLY A 37 -1.04 13.22 -2.86
CA GLY A 37 -0.45 14.30 -3.67
C GLY A 37 0.26 13.92 -4.94
N LEU A 38 0.35 12.63 -5.24
CA LEU A 38 0.94 12.17 -6.48
C LEU A 38 0.21 12.73 -7.72
N ALA A 39 -1.13 12.82 -7.69
CA ALA A 39 -1.91 13.29 -8.84
C ALA A 39 -1.71 14.78 -9.14
N ARG A 40 -1.36 15.59 -8.13
CA ARG A 40 -0.99 17.00 -8.29
C ARG A 40 0.51 17.22 -8.60
N GLY A 41 1.29 16.13 -8.62
CA GLY A 41 2.74 16.19 -8.87
C GLY A 41 3.59 16.58 -7.65
N ASP A 42 3.02 16.55 -6.45
CA ASP A 42 3.70 16.92 -5.20
C ASP A 42 3.36 15.90 -4.09
N PRO A 43 3.99 14.70 -4.12
CA PRO A 43 3.72 13.65 -3.15
C PRO A 43 4.23 14.04 -1.75
N GLU A 44 3.34 14.03 -0.77
CA GLU A 44 3.61 14.48 0.60
C GLU A 44 3.95 13.34 1.56
N GLU A 45 3.38 12.14 1.33
CA GLU A 45 3.48 11.00 2.24
C GLU A 45 3.48 9.68 1.46
N ILE A 46 3.97 8.61 2.10
CA ILE A 46 3.77 7.23 1.66
C ILE A 46 2.97 6.51 2.74
N VAL A 47 1.73 6.13 2.42
CA VAL A 47 0.82 5.45 3.36
C VAL A 47 0.78 3.97 3.00
N ILE A 48 1.23 3.12 3.92
CA ILE A 48 1.13 1.66 3.79
C ILE A 48 -0.16 1.21 4.48
N MET A 49 -1.07 0.59 3.73
CA MET A 49 -2.44 0.34 4.18
C MET A 49 -2.88 -1.11 3.98
N GLU A 50 -3.45 -1.68 5.04
CA GLU A 50 -4.16 -2.96 5.03
C GLU A 50 -5.66 -2.71 5.18
N ILE A 51 -6.49 -3.38 4.37
CA ILE A 51 -7.94 -3.26 4.37
C ILE A 51 -8.55 -4.47 5.06
N LYS A 52 -9.34 -4.24 6.10
CA LYS A 52 -10.12 -5.29 6.76
C LYS A 52 -11.60 -4.94 6.72
N THR A 53 -12.43 -5.90 6.32
CA THR A 53 -13.89 -5.75 6.29
C THR A 53 -14.55 -6.75 7.24
N GLY A 54 -15.50 -6.29 8.08
CA GLY A 54 -16.28 -7.15 8.99
C GLY A 54 -16.18 -6.77 10.48
N LYS A 55 -16.88 -7.52 11.33
CA LYS A 55 -17.00 -7.21 12.79
C LYS A 55 -15.77 -7.56 13.62
N ASN A 56 -14.93 -8.51 13.17
CA ASN A 56 -13.73 -8.96 13.86
C ASN A 56 -12.49 -8.75 12.99
N CYS A 57 -12.19 -7.49 12.70
CA CYS A 57 -11.03 -7.09 11.91
C CYS A 57 -9.82 -6.92 12.83
N GLN A 58 -8.95 -7.94 12.87
CA GLN A 58 -7.67 -7.88 13.56
C GLN A 58 -6.56 -8.09 12.55
N LEU A 59 -5.44 -7.40 12.74
CA LEU A 59 -4.25 -7.64 11.94
C LEU A 59 -3.76 -9.08 12.15
N THR A 60 -3.17 -9.68 11.13
CA THR A 60 -2.43 -10.95 11.29
C THR A 60 -1.11 -10.70 12.06
N PRO A 61 -0.47 -11.74 12.62
CA PRO A 61 0.85 -11.57 13.24
C PRO A 61 1.90 -10.97 12.28
N GLN A 62 1.81 -11.27 10.98
CA GLN A 62 2.69 -10.71 9.95
C GLN A 62 2.41 -9.23 9.71
N GLU A 63 1.15 -8.85 9.49
CA GLU A 63 0.73 -7.45 9.34
C GLU A 63 1.12 -6.60 10.57
N ARG A 64 0.92 -7.12 11.78
CA ARG A 64 1.35 -6.43 13.02
C ARG A 64 2.84 -6.15 13.03
N LYS A 65 3.66 -7.10 12.59
CA LYS A 65 5.11 -6.94 12.54
C LYS A 65 5.52 -5.89 11.50
N ILE A 66 4.86 -5.86 10.35
CA ILE A 66 5.10 -4.85 9.32
C ILE A 66 4.74 -3.46 9.84
N ARG A 67 3.57 -3.30 10.48
CA ARG A 67 3.18 -2.04 11.13
C ARG A 67 4.23 -1.58 12.14
N GLN A 68 4.74 -2.48 12.98
CA GLN A 68 5.78 -2.13 13.95
C GLN A 68 7.07 -1.65 13.27
N LEU A 69 7.52 -2.32 12.19
CA LEU A 69 8.69 -1.87 11.42
C LEU A 69 8.50 -0.45 10.87
N ILE A 70 7.29 -0.10 10.42
CA ILE A 70 6.98 1.25 9.94
C ILE A 70 6.99 2.25 11.09
N GLU A 71 6.33 1.93 12.21
CA GLU A 71 6.30 2.77 13.42
C GLU A 71 7.71 2.99 14.00
N ASP A 72 8.60 2.00 13.87
CA ASP A 72 10.00 2.08 14.29
C ASP A 72 10.91 2.81 13.27
N GLY A 73 10.35 3.28 12.14
CA GLY A 73 11.11 3.97 11.10
C GLY A 73 12.04 3.06 10.26
N MET A 74 11.82 1.75 10.30
CA MET A 74 12.61 0.74 9.57
C MET A 74 12.20 0.65 8.08
N VAL A 75 12.06 1.81 7.43
CA VAL A 75 11.69 1.95 6.02
C VAL A 75 12.87 2.54 5.26
N ARG A 76 13.24 1.92 4.14
CA ARG A 76 14.39 2.34 3.33
C ARG A 76 14.03 2.42 1.85
N TRP A 77 14.59 3.41 1.17
CA TRP A 77 14.58 3.49 -0.28
C TRP A 77 15.76 2.72 -0.86
N GLU A 78 15.51 1.92 -1.90
CA GLU A 78 16.56 1.21 -2.65
C GLU A 78 16.24 1.28 -4.15
N LEU A 79 17.24 1.66 -4.95
CA LEU A 79 17.13 1.74 -6.40
C LEU A 79 18.00 0.65 -7.03
N LEU A 80 17.37 -0.37 -7.59
CA LEU A 80 18.04 -1.41 -8.36
C LEU A 80 17.87 -1.12 -9.86
N GLN A 81 18.95 -0.67 -10.51
CA GLN A 81 18.98 -0.48 -11.96
C GLN A 81 19.67 -1.67 -12.61
N LYS A 82 19.03 -2.25 -13.63
CA LYS A 82 19.75 -3.12 -14.56
C LYS A 82 20.58 -2.25 -15.50
N PRO A 83 21.82 -2.63 -15.83
CA PRO A 83 22.56 -1.98 -16.91
C PRO A 83 21.71 -2.00 -18.18
N ALA A 84 21.76 -0.94 -18.99
CA ALA A 84 21.23 -1.01 -20.34
C ALA A 84 21.91 -2.19 -21.05
N GLU A 85 21.11 -3.13 -21.56
CA GLU A 85 21.64 -4.11 -22.50
C GLU A 85 22.25 -3.33 -23.67
N GLY A 86 23.51 -3.64 -23.99
CA GLY A 86 24.36 -2.79 -24.82
C GLY A 86 23.70 -2.34 -26.11
N GLU A 87 23.94 -1.08 -26.45
CA GLU A 87 23.96 -0.64 -27.84
C GLU A 87 25.02 -1.49 -28.55
N GLY A 88 24.56 -2.52 -29.27
CA GLY A 88 25.35 -3.36 -30.16
C GLY A 88 24.77 -3.28 -31.56
#